data_AF-A0A3P7NGR4-F1
#
_entry.id   AF-A0A3P7NGR4-F1
#
_cell.length_a   1.000
_cell.length_b   1.000
_cell.length_c   1.000
_cell.angle_alpha   90.00
_cell.angle_beta   90.00
_cell.angle_gamma   90.00
#
_symmetry.space_group_name_H-M   'P 1'
#
loop_
_entity.id
_entity.type
_entity.pdbx_description
1 polymer ?
#
loop_
_entity_poly.entity_id
_entity_poly.type
_entity_poly.pdbx_seq_one_letter_code
_entity_poly.pdbx_strand_id
1 'polypeptide(L)'
;MDTDIACGKFTAFSKSSIKSAGLSPDAFIQTISSSEKCALLRKAIEQHQLYTKMTATGHGFDRHLLGLRLIAADSGDPTPSIFADPTYENANHFSLTTSQITGKQDFGASFDPLIPDGYGFTYNLQGHYMNLTASTFKSKTSDNAAVNLINAFAASLLDMRKLLEGSVEVDINEK
;
A
#
# COMPACT_ATOMS: atom_id res chain seq x y z
N MET A 1 -9.02 -7.13 17.30
CA MET A 1 -9.09 -6.20 16.15
C MET A 1 -7.66 -5.95 15.72
N ASP A 2 -7.13 -6.79 14.84
CA ASP A 2 -7.24 -6.73 13.37
C ASP A 2 -6.39 -5.62 12.78
N THR A 3 -5.23 -6.02 12.24
CA THR A 3 -4.46 -5.28 11.24
C THR A 3 -3.77 -6.31 10.33
N ASP A 4 -4.04 -6.17 9.03
CA ASP A 4 -3.56 -6.96 7.89
C ASP A 4 -2.51 -6.17 7.10
N ILE A 5 -1.54 -6.87 6.49
CA ILE A 5 -0.74 -6.35 5.38
C ILE A 5 -0.75 -7.38 4.24
N ALA A 6 -0.69 -6.87 3.00
CA ALA A 6 -0.77 -7.61 1.75
C ALA A 6 0.44 -7.31 0.88
N CYS A 7 0.98 -8.32 0.18
CA CYS A 7 1.81 -8.08 -0.98
C CYS A 7 1.31 -8.93 -2.16
N GLY A 8 0.77 -8.26 -3.19
CA GLY A 8 0.42 -8.88 -4.47
C GLY A 8 1.58 -8.82 -5.47
N LYS A 9 1.68 -9.84 -6.33
CA LYS A 9 2.56 -9.82 -7.52
C LYS A 9 1.91 -9.00 -8.64
N PHE A 10 2.56 -7.90 -9.04
CA PHE A 10 2.30 -7.25 -10.33
C PHE A 10 2.69 -8.20 -11.47
N THR A 11 1.70 -8.76 -12.18
CA THR A 11 1.92 -9.59 -13.39
C THR A 11 1.80 -8.79 -14.70
N ALA A 12 1.75 -7.47 -14.62
CA ALA A 12 2.16 -6.59 -15.72
C ALA A 12 3.34 -5.74 -15.21
N PHE A 13 4.56 -6.20 -15.54
CA PHE A 13 5.85 -5.61 -15.14
C PHE A 13 6.15 -5.64 -13.63
N SER A 14 6.96 -6.62 -13.23
CA SER A 14 7.53 -6.69 -11.87
C SER A 14 8.53 -5.55 -11.63
N LYS A 15 8.82 -5.19 -10.36
CA LYS A 15 9.96 -4.29 -10.04
C LYS A 15 11.27 -4.75 -10.69
N SER A 16 11.47 -6.06 -10.85
CA SER A 16 12.59 -6.63 -11.60
C SER A 16 12.56 -6.32 -13.10
N SER A 17 11.38 -6.19 -13.72
CA SER A 17 11.22 -5.82 -15.13
C SER A 17 11.54 -4.34 -15.40
N ILE A 18 11.15 -3.44 -14.48
CA ILE A 18 11.49 -2.01 -14.53
C ILE A 18 13.00 -1.82 -14.30
N LYS A 19 13.55 -2.53 -13.31
CA LYS A 19 14.98 -2.48 -12.98
C LYS A 19 15.87 -3.09 -14.07
N SER A 20 15.42 -4.15 -14.77
CA SER A 20 16.16 -4.73 -15.91
C SER A 20 16.17 -3.83 -17.14
N ALA A 21 15.19 -2.93 -17.28
CA ALA A 21 15.13 -1.95 -18.35
C ALA A 21 15.95 -0.67 -18.07
N GLY A 22 16.53 -0.53 -16.87
CA GLY A 22 17.29 0.67 -16.48
C GLY A 22 16.44 1.94 -16.31
N LEU A 23 15.11 1.81 -16.30
CA LEU A 23 14.18 2.92 -16.15
C LEU A 23 13.77 3.09 -14.69
N SER A 24 13.60 4.33 -14.23
CA SER A 24 12.88 4.58 -12.98
C SER A 24 11.41 4.21 -13.15
N PRO A 25 10.68 3.87 -12.06
CA PRO A 25 9.22 3.70 -12.13
C PRO A 25 8.53 4.89 -12.79
N ASP A 26 8.99 6.11 -12.52
CA ASP A 26 8.45 7.32 -13.14
C ASP A 26 8.72 7.36 -14.65
N ALA A 27 9.94 7.06 -15.08
CA ALA A 27 10.29 7.02 -16.50
C ALA A 27 9.48 5.93 -17.23
N PHE A 28 9.28 4.77 -16.60
CA PHE A 28 8.45 3.70 -17.13
C PHE A 28 6.97 4.09 -17.24
N ILE A 29 6.44 4.78 -16.23
CA ILE A 29 5.07 5.32 -16.28
C ILE A 29 4.95 6.37 -17.40
N GLN A 30 5.99 7.17 -17.67
CA GLN A 30 5.93 8.14 -18.78
C GLN A 30 5.92 7.50 -20.18
N THR A 31 6.38 6.26 -20.34
CA THR A 31 6.38 5.59 -21.66
C THR A 31 5.05 4.94 -22.04
N ILE A 32 4.12 4.77 -21.10
CA ILE A 32 2.81 4.12 -21.34
C ILE A 32 1.71 5.16 -21.62
N SER A 33 0.75 4.79 -22.48
CA SER A 33 -0.35 5.68 -22.87
C SER A 33 -1.30 5.99 -21.70
N SER A 34 -2.03 7.10 -21.76
CA SER A 34 -3.03 7.42 -20.73
C SER A 34 -4.11 6.36 -20.60
N SER A 35 -4.56 5.76 -21.71
CA SER A 35 -5.55 4.67 -21.69
C SER A 35 -5.02 3.44 -20.96
N GLU A 36 -3.77 3.05 -21.24
CA GLU A 36 -3.12 1.92 -20.57
C GLU A 36 -2.90 2.19 -19.07
N LYS A 37 -2.49 3.41 -18.70
CA LYS A 37 -2.41 3.85 -17.29
C LYS A 37 -3.75 3.69 -16.58
N CYS A 38 -4.86 4.08 -17.22
CA CYS A 38 -6.20 3.94 -16.65
C CYS A 38 -6.57 2.47 -16.44
N ALA A 39 -6.29 1.61 -17.42
CA ALA A 39 -6.57 0.17 -17.32
C ALA A 39 -5.77 -0.47 -16.18
N LEU A 40 -4.49 -0.13 -16.06
CA LEU A 40 -3.63 -0.61 -14.97
C LEU A 40 -4.07 -0.08 -13.60
N LEU A 41 -4.48 1.19 -13.51
CA LEU A 41 -5.02 1.78 -12.28
C LEU A 41 -6.29 1.04 -11.83
N ARG A 42 -7.26 0.82 -12.74
CA ARG A 42 -8.48 0.07 -12.43
C ARG A 42 -8.18 -1.34 -11.95
N LYS A 43 -7.30 -2.05 -12.65
CA LYS A 43 -6.86 -3.40 -12.27
C LYS A 43 -6.20 -3.43 -10.89
N ALA A 44 -5.40 -2.41 -10.54
CA ALA A 44 -4.78 -2.31 -9.22
C ALA A 44 -5.83 -2.11 -8.12
N ILE A 45 -6.84 -1.25 -8.36
CA ILE A 45 -7.95 -1.03 -7.43
C ILE A 45 -8.75 -2.32 -7.21
N GLU A 46 -9.13 -3.01 -8.28
CA GLU A 46 -9.87 -4.28 -8.22
C GLU A 46 -9.10 -5.34 -7.42
N GLN A 47 -7.80 -5.48 -7.68
CA GLN A 47 -6.96 -6.43 -6.96
C GLN A 47 -6.84 -6.10 -5.48
N HIS A 48 -6.75 -4.80 -5.13
CA HIS A 48 -6.72 -4.35 -3.74
C HIS A 48 -8.04 -4.67 -3.03
N GLN A 49 -9.18 -4.36 -3.65
CA GLN A 49 -10.51 -4.67 -3.12
C GLN A 49 -10.72 -6.18 -2.89
N LEU A 50 -10.29 -7.00 -3.86
CA LEU A 50 -10.34 -8.46 -3.75
C LEU A 50 -9.53 -8.93 -2.54
N TYR A 51 -8.30 -8.44 -2.38
CA TYR A 51 -7.44 -8.83 -1.28
C TYR A 51 -8.02 -8.41 0.07
N THR A 52 -8.49 -7.18 0.21
CA THR A 52 -9.15 -6.68 1.43
C THR A 52 -10.33 -7.57 1.83
N LYS A 53 -11.13 -8.03 0.86
CA LYS A 53 -12.24 -8.96 1.14
C LYS A 53 -11.73 -10.34 1.58
N MET A 54 -10.69 -10.86 0.95
CA MET A 54 -10.10 -12.15 1.32
C MET A 54 -9.58 -12.12 2.76
N THR A 55 -8.81 -11.09 3.14
CA THR A 55 -8.24 -11.02 4.49
C THR A 55 -9.29 -10.74 5.56
N ALA A 56 -10.26 -9.86 5.29
CA ALA A 56 -11.38 -9.61 6.18
C ALA A 56 -12.25 -10.87 6.43
N THR A 57 -12.18 -11.87 5.56
CA THR A 57 -12.87 -13.16 5.73
C THR A 57 -11.97 -14.27 6.24
N GLY A 58 -10.78 -13.94 6.77
CA GLY A 58 -9.85 -14.89 7.39
C GLY A 58 -8.96 -15.67 6.42
N HIS A 59 -8.90 -15.27 5.14
CA HIS A 59 -8.04 -15.91 4.14
C HIS A 59 -6.68 -15.21 3.95
N GLY A 60 -6.31 -14.33 4.89
CA GLY A 60 -4.98 -13.72 4.94
C GLY A 60 -3.91 -14.72 5.43
N PHE A 61 -2.65 -14.50 5.06
CA PHE A 61 -1.57 -15.45 5.35
C PHE A 61 -0.72 -15.04 6.57
N ASP A 62 -0.66 -13.76 6.93
CA ASP A 62 0.22 -13.22 7.98
C ASP A 62 -0.02 -13.88 9.33
N ARG A 63 -1.29 -13.95 9.74
CA ARG A 63 -1.69 -14.60 11.01
C ARG A 63 -1.49 -16.10 10.98
N HIS A 64 -1.62 -16.73 9.81
CA HIS A 64 -1.35 -18.15 9.65
C HIS A 64 0.16 -18.43 9.82
N LEU A 65 1.02 -17.67 9.15
CA LEU A 65 2.48 -17.79 9.29
C LEU A 65 2.94 -17.48 10.73
N LEU A 66 2.36 -16.47 11.37
CA LEU A 66 2.61 -16.18 12.78
C LEU A 66 2.22 -17.37 13.67
N GLY A 67 1.03 -17.95 13.47
CA GLY A 67 0.59 -19.12 14.23
C GLY A 67 1.53 -20.31 14.07
N LEU A 68 1.95 -20.61 12.84
CA LEU A 68 2.92 -21.67 12.57
C LEU A 68 4.28 -21.40 13.24
N ARG A 69 4.75 -20.15 13.24
CA ARG A 69 5.99 -19.75 13.92
C ARG A 69 5.89 -19.96 15.43
N LEU A 70 4.76 -19.58 16.04
CA LEU A 70 4.54 -19.74 17.49
C LEU A 70 4.44 -21.22 17.86
N ILE A 71 3.71 -22.03 17.09
CA ILE A 71 3.63 -23.49 17.31
C ILE A 71 5.01 -24.13 17.22
N ALA A 72 5.82 -23.76 16.22
CA ALA A 72 7.19 -24.25 16.11
C ALA A 72 8.04 -23.86 17.33
N ALA A 73 7.93 -22.61 17.80
CA ALA A 73 8.64 -22.16 19.00
C ALA A 73 8.24 -22.94 20.26
N ASP A 74 6.96 -23.29 20.41
CA ASP A 74 6.43 -24.02 21.56
C ASP A 74 6.71 -25.53 21.50
N SER A 75 6.93 -26.08 20.31
CA SER A 75 7.14 -27.53 20.10
C SER A 75 8.48 -28.06 20.64
N GLY A 76 9.46 -27.18 20.85
CA GLY A 76 10.84 -27.57 21.17
C GLY A 76 11.64 -28.09 19.97
N ASP A 77 11.02 -28.21 18.79
CA ASP A 77 11.69 -28.57 17.54
C ASP A 77 12.47 -27.37 16.95
N PRO A 78 13.42 -27.62 16.04
CA PRO A 78 14.09 -26.55 15.31
C PRO A 78 13.09 -25.69 14.51
N THR A 79 13.20 -24.36 14.63
CA THR A 79 12.41 -23.41 13.87
C THR A 79 12.54 -23.67 12.36
N PRO A 80 11.42 -23.79 11.61
CA PRO A 80 11.46 -23.96 10.16
C PRO A 80 12.25 -22.86 9.46
N SER A 81 13.07 -23.23 8.47
CA SER A 81 14.01 -22.33 7.79
C SER A 81 13.36 -21.11 7.15
N ILE A 82 12.10 -21.22 6.71
CA ILE A 82 11.32 -20.08 6.18
C ILE A 82 11.27 -18.90 7.14
N PHE A 83 11.20 -19.13 8.46
CA PHE A 83 11.14 -18.06 9.47
C PHE A 83 12.50 -17.44 9.79
N ALA A 84 13.60 -18.08 9.34
CA ALA A 84 14.95 -17.54 9.42
C ALA A 84 15.41 -16.92 8.09
N ASP A 85 14.61 -17.04 7.03
CA ASP A 85 14.94 -16.45 5.73
C ASP A 85 14.86 -14.92 5.80
N PRO A 86 15.86 -14.17 5.29
CA PRO A 86 15.82 -12.71 5.26
C PRO A 86 14.58 -12.14 4.55
N THR A 87 13.99 -12.89 3.63
CA THR A 87 12.73 -12.52 2.95
C THR A 87 11.57 -12.47 3.94
N TYR A 88 11.53 -13.36 4.93
CA TYR A 88 10.50 -13.34 5.97
C TYR A 88 10.66 -12.11 6.87
N GLU A 89 11.88 -11.79 7.28
CA GLU A 89 12.16 -10.56 8.04
C GLU A 89 11.75 -9.32 7.25
N ASN A 90 12.19 -9.21 5.99
CA ASN A 90 11.82 -8.10 5.11
C ASN A 90 10.31 -7.99 4.89
N ALA A 91 9.60 -9.12 4.76
CA ALA A 91 8.15 -9.12 4.60
C ALA A 91 7.41 -8.62 5.86
N ASN A 92 8.02 -8.73 7.04
CA ASN A 92 7.48 -8.25 8.31
C ASN A 92 8.05 -6.86 8.71
N HIS A 93 8.93 -6.27 7.91
CA HIS A 93 9.48 -4.92 8.13
C HIS A 93 8.60 -3.86 7.46
N PHE A 94 7.56 -3.41 8.17
CA PHE A 94 6.55 -2.52 7.62
C PHE A 94 6.99 -1.05 7.59
N SER A 95 7.75 -0.66 6.56
CA SER A 95 8.17 0.74 6.35
C SER A 95 7.02 1.72 6.22
N LEU A 96 5.83 1.27 5.82
CA LEU A 96 4.61 2.08 5.82
C LEU A 96 3.48 1.25 6.44
N THR A 97 2.98 1.71 7.58
CA THR A 97 1.81 1.13 8.23
C THR A 97 0.63 2.07 8.02
N THR A 98 -0.50 1.55 7.54
CA THR A 98 -1.66 2.38 7.20
C THR A 98 -2.94 1.96 7.92
N SER A 99 -3.85 2.90 8.18
CA SER A 99 -5.21 2.58 8.63
C SER A 99 -6.24 3.58 8.14
N GLN A 100 -7.35 3.08 7.61
CA GLN A 100 -8.55 3.87 7.42
C GLN A 100 -9.28 3.98 8.75
N ILE A 101 -9.52 5.20 9.19
CA ILE A 101 -10.29 5.48 10.41
C ILE A 101 -11.66 5.97 9.98
N THR A 102 -12.67 5.13 10.16
CA THR A 102 -14.04 5.42 9.72
C THR A 102 -14.79 6.15 10.82
N GLY A 103 -15.21 7.39 10.56
CA GLY A 103 -16.07 8.15 11.45
C GLY A 103 -16.75 9.32 10.74
N LYS A 104 -17.97 9.65 11.19
CA LYS A 104 -18.73 10.79 10.62
C LYS A 104 -18.26 12.14 11.17
N GLN A 105 -17.49 12.12 12.25
CA GLN A 105 -16.93 13.30 12.86
C GLN A 105 -15.71 13.75 12.08
N ASP A 106 -15.52 15.07 12.02
CA ASP A 106 -14.32 15.66 11.43
C ASP A 106 -13.16 15.57 12.43
N PHE A 107 -12.34 14.53 12.26
CA PHE A 107 -11.12 14.34 13.05
C PHE A 107 -10.02 13.68 12.24
N GLY A 108 -8.79 13.95 12.64
CA GLY A 108 -7.60 13.16 12.33
C GLY A 108 -7.20 12.34 13.55
N ALA A 109 -6.62 11.17 13.33
CA ALA A 109 -6.04 10.34 14.37
C ALA A 109 -4.77 9.72 13.84
N SER A 110 -3.76 9.54 14.67
CA SER A 110 -2.46 9.00 14.28
C SER A 110 -2.04 7.89 15.22
N PHE A 111 -1.18 7.00 14.72
CA PHE A 111 -0.38 6.09 15.52
C PHE A 111 1.09 6.27 15.16
N ASP A 112 1.99 5.85 16.04
CA ASP A 112 3.42 5.88 15.78
C ASP A 112 3.83 4.75 14.81
N PRO A 113 4.88 4.94 13.99
CA PRO A 113 5.39 3.86 13.14
C PRO A 113 5.74 2.61 13.96
N LEU A 114 5.56 1.42 13.36
CA LEU A 114 5.88 0.15 14.03
C LEU A 114 7.39 -0.09 14.17
N ILE A 115 8.20 0.65 13.41
CA ILE A 115 9.66 0.52 13.34
C ILE A 115 10.32 1.90 13.29
N PRO A 116 11.57 2.04 13.77
CA PRO A 116 12.25 3.33 13.84
C PRO A 116 12.35 4.07 12.50
N ASP A 117 12.56 3.37 11.40
CA ASP A 117 12.73 3.91 10.04
C ASP A 117 11.43 3.90 9.21
N GLY A 118 10.28 3.69 9.83
CA GLY A 118 8.99 3.60 9.16
C GLY A 118 8.11 4.84 9.26
N TYR A 119 6.95 4.75 8.61
CA TYR A 119 5.89 5.76 8.62
C TYR A 119 4.59 5.16 9.16
N GLY A 120 3.89 5.91 10.00
CA GLY A 120 2.47 5.70 10.26
C GLY A 120 1.64 6.61 9.38
N PHE A 121 0.59 6.10 8.75
CA PHE A 121 -0.27 6.89 7.87
C PHE A 121 -1.74 6.54 8.07
N THR A 122 -2.56 7.53 8.33
CA THR A 122 -3.99 7.34 8.59
C THR A 122 -4.81 8.28 7.73
N TYR A 123 -6.02 7.85 7.43
CA TYR A 123 -6.96 8.66 6.68
C TYR A 123 -8.40 8.44 7.14
N ASN A 124 -9.16 9.53 7.17
CA ASN A 124 -10.59 9.51 7.46
C ASN A 124 -11.33 10.16 6.27
N LEU A 125 -12.16 9.37 5.61
CA LEU A 125 -12.91 9.79 4.42
C LEU A 125 -14.14 10.58 4.84
N GLN A 126 -14.22 11.83 4.40
CA GLN A 126 -15.40 12.68 4.56
C GLN A 126 -16.09 12.85 3.20
N GLY A 127 -17.31 13.40 3.20
CA GLY A 127 -18.13 13.47 1.98
C GLY A 127 -17.46 14.20 0.81
N HIS A 128 -16.65 15.23 1.09
CA HIS A 128 -16.01 16.07 0.06
C HIS A 128 -14.49 16.28 0.28
N TYR A 129 -13.93 15.70 1.34
CA TYR A 129 -12.52 15.84 1.68
C TYR A 129 -12.02 14.61 2.44
N MET A 130 -10.74 14.56 2.72
CA MET A 130 -10.13 13.51 3.55
C MET A 130 -9.22 14.17 4.57
N ASN A 131 -9.32 13.72 5.82
CA ASN A 131 -8.30 14.04 6.81
C ASN A 131 -7.16 13.04 6.65
N LEU A 132 -5.94 13.54 6.47
CA LEU A 132 -4.73 12.74 6.35
C LEU A 132 -3.84 13.01 7.54
N THR A 133 -3.22 11.98 8.11
CA THR A 133 -2.23 12.15 9.16
C THR A 133 -1.07 11.21 8.93
N ALA A 134 0.15 11.73 9.10
CA ALA A 134 1.38 10.97 8.94
C ALA A 134 2.29 11.18 10.16
N SER A 135 2.98 10.12 10.57
CA SER A 135 3.93 10.10 11.67
C SER A 135 5.22 9.41 11.24
N THR A 136 6.34 9.83 11.85
CA THR A 136 7.67 9.24 11.64
C THR A 136 8.58 9.59 12.81
N PHE A 137 9.61 8.77 13.08
CA PHE A 137 10.63 9.09 14.08
C PHE A 137 11.75 9.96 13.50
N LYS A 138 11.91 11.18 14.03
CA LYS A 138 12.99 12.10 13.65
C LYS A 138 14.40 11.53 13.83
N SER A 139 14.57 10.52 14.67
CA SER A 139 15.87 9.86 14.88
C SER A 139 16.37 9.07 13.67
N LYS A 140 15.48 8.72 12.74
CA LYS A 140 15.79 7.87 11.57
C LYS A 140 15.29 8.42 10.24
N THR A 141 14.49 9.48 10.25
CA THR A 141 14.02 10.15 9.02
C THR A 141 14.39 11.61 9.00
N SER A 142 14.51 12.18 7.80
CA SER A 142 14.78 13.60 7.64
C SER A 142 13.69 14.47 8.26
N ASP A 143 14.04 15.73 8.54
CA ASP A 143 13.05 16.74 8.83
C ASP A 143 12.02 16.81 7.68
N ASN A 144 10.76 17.07 8.02
CA ASN A 144 9.61 17.11 7.10
C ASN A 144 9.24 15.80 6.40
N ALA A 145 9.84 14.64 6.73
CA ALA A 145 9.52 13.38 6.05
C ALA A 145 8.02 13.01 6.09
N ALA A 146 7.33 13.21 7.22
CA ALA A 146 5.88 13.00 7.31
C ALA A 146 5.07 13.97 6.43
N VAL A 147 5.47 15.25 6.37
CA VAL A 147 4.83 16.26 5.51
C VAL A 147 5.01 15.91 4.03
N ASN A 148 6.22 15.48 3.66
CA ASN A 148 6.52 15.04 2.30
C ASN A 148 5.66 13.84 1.90
N LEU A 149 5.43 12.89 2.81
CA LEU A 149 4.54 11.75 2.58
C LEU A 149 3.09 12.20 2.31
N ILE A 150 2.55 13.13 3.11
CA ILE A 150 1.21 13.69 2.89
C ILE A 150 1.12 14.38 1.53
N ASN A 151 2.11 15.21 1.19
CA ASN A 151 2.14 15.92 -0.08
C ASN A 151 2.23 14.96 -1.28
N ALA A 152 3.08 13.94 -1.19
CA ALA A 152 3.21 12.91 -2.23
C ALA A 152 1.91 12.12 -2.42
N PHE A 153 1.23 11.78 -1.32
CA PHE A 153 -0.06 11.10 -1.36
C PHE A 153 -1.14 11.98 -1.99
N ALA A 154 -1.24 13.25 -1.60
CA ALA A 154 -2.18 14.20 -2.18
C ALA A 154 -1.92 14.42 -3.67
N ALA A 155 -0.67 14.59 -4.08
CA ALA A 155 -0.29 14.70 -5.48
C ALA A 155 -0.68 13.44 -6.28
N SER A 156 -0.43 12.26 -5.72
CA SER A 156 -0.81 10.99 -6.35
C SER A 156 -2.32 10.87 -6.57
N LEU A 157 -3.15 11.32 -5.62
CA LEU A 157 -4.61 11.36 -5.77
C LEU A 157 -5.06 12.32 -6.87
N LEU A 158 -4.44 13.50 -6.94
CA LEU A 158 -4.72 14.47 -8.00
C LEU A 158 -4.33 13.94 -9.38
N ASP A 159 -3.18 13.26 -9.49
CA ASP A 159 -2.73 12.62 -10.72
C ASP A 159 -3.68 11.50 -11.16
N MET A 160 -4.11 10.64 -10.23
CA MET A 160 -5.10 9.60 -10.51
C MET A 160 -6.43 10.19 -10.97
N ARG A 161 -6.90 11.27 -10.31
CA ARG A 161 -8.13 11.98 -10.71
C ARG A 161 -8.00 12.54 -12.13
N LYS A 162 -6.93 13.27 -12.42
CA LYS A 162 -6.67 13.86 -13.74
C LYS A 162 -6.61 12.79 -14.83
N LEU A 163 -5.97 11.67 -14.53
CA LEU A 163 -5.88 10.52 -15.44
C LEU A 163 -7.27 9.96 -15.76
N LEU A 164 -8.11 9.76 -14.74
CA LEU A 164 -9.46 9.22 -14.90
C LEU A 164 -10.41 10.20 -15.61
N GLU A 165 -10.40 11.47 -15.25
CA GLU A 165 -11.21 12.51 -15.90
C GLU A 165 -10.78 12.75 -17.35
N GLY A 166 -9.48 12.71 -17.64
CA GLY A 166 -8.95 12.85 -18.99
C GLY A 166 -9.14 11.62 -19.88
N SER A 167 -9.61 10.50 -19.32
CA SER A 167 -9.92 9.27 -20.05
C SER A 167 -11.40 9.14 -20.42
N VAL A 168 -12.22 10.15 -20.11
CA VAL A 168 -13.58 10.26 -20.64
C VAL A 168 -13.46 10.60 -22.13
N GLU A 169 -13.41 9.57 -22.96
CA GLU A 169 -13.76 9.72 -24.37
C GLU A 169 -15.23 10.15 -24.46
N VAL A 170 -15.47 11.18 -25.25
CA VAL A 170 -16.79 11.61 -25.70
C VAL A 170 -17.47 10.40 -26.32
N ASP A 171 -18.62 10.01 -25.77
CA ASP A 171 -19.51 9.03 -26.38
C ASP A 171 -20.12 9.68 -27.64
N ILE A 172 -19.33 9.74 -28.72
CA ILE A 172 -19.81 10.09 -30.07
C ILE A 172 -20.40 8.83 -30.67
N ASN A 173 -21.51 8.36 -30.10
CA ASN A 173 -22.45 7.51 -30.81
C ASN A 173 -23.86 7.80 -30.30
N GLU A 174 -24.49 8.75 -30.98
CA GLU A 174 -25.93 8.73 -31.15
C GLU A 174 -26.37 7.36 -31.67
N LYS A 175 -27.25 6.69 -30.93
CA LYS A 175 -28.55 6.24 -31.44
C LYS A 175 -29.52 5.93 -30.32
#